data_AF-A0A167SPM5-F1
#
_entry.id   AF-A0A167SPM5-F1
#
_cell.length_a   1.000
_cell.length_b   1.000
_cell.length_c   1.000
_cell.angle_alpha   90.00
_cell.angle_beta   90.00
_cell.angle_gamma   90.00
#
_symmetry.space_group_name_H-M   'P 1'
#
loop_
_entity.id
_entity.type
_entity.pdbx_description
1 polymer ?
#
loop_
_entity_poly.entity_id
_entity_poly.type
_entity_poly.pdbx_seq_one_letter_code
_entity_poly.pdbx_strand_id
1 'polypeptide(L)'
;MFAAPGSSVMLLGGFGFQTRLRGFGVGNLVKVEMVLADGRIVIADERETTEMQALRSESRSGTMRRLSPCQAAVFAGNLIYRFHRATAPFLIKHFCDCIKGAPREHYANVLLTAEPKGTYSLVVIQLCYLGPKGQGQEYLHAISSWDGERCLLNEVHEKTFLNQKDSIAQVLRGGGRTEVVHTECASHSVAG
;
A
#
# COMPACT_ATOMS: atom_id res chain seq x y z
N MET A 1 -2.41 -19.45 9.32
CA MET A 1 -1.15 -18.77 9.67
C MET A 1 -0.89 -17.78 8.54
N PHE A 2 -1.21 -16.51 8.77
CA PHE A 2 -1.32 -15.46 7.74
C PHE A 2 0.08 -14.86 7.48
N ALA A 3 0.63 -14.98 6.28
CA ALA A 3 1.83 -14.23 5.89
C ALA A 3 1.41 -12.87 5.34
N ALA A 4 1.22 -11.90 6.23
CA ALA A 4 1.33 -10.48 5.86
C ALA A 4 2.75 -10.24 5.30
N PRO A 5 2.98 -9.19 4.47
CA PRO A 5 4.31 -8.57 4.46
C PRO A 5 4.68 -8.37 5.94
N GLY A 6 5.76 -9.01 6.39
CA GLY A 6 5.95 -9.46 7.77
C GLY A 6 5.55 -8.43 8.82
N SER A 7 5.13 -8.87 10.00
CA SER A 7 4.84 -7.98 11.15
C SER A 7 5.93 -6.91 11.34
N SER A 8 7.18 -7.21 10.97
CA SER A 8 8.28 -6.27 10.82
C SER A 8 7.96 -5.01 10.00
N VAL A 9 7.35 -5.11 8.81
CA VAL A 9 6.99 -3.95 7.99
C VAL A 9 6.02 -3.04 8.72
N MET A 10 5.04 -3.60 9.44
CA MET A 10 4.07 -2.80 10.21
C MET A 10 4.71 -2.12 11.42
N LEU A 11 5.63 -2.81 12.11
CA LEU A 11 6.33 -2.29 13.29
C LEU A 11 7.42 -1.28 12.94
N LEU A 12 8.03 -1.39 11.76
CA LEU A 12 9.00 -0.43 11.22
C LEU A 12 8.34 0.79 10.57
N GLY A 13 7.02 0.94 10.69
CA GLY A 13 6.27 2.10 10.21
C GLY A 13 5.14 1.75 9.23
N GLY A 14 5.29 0.74 8.39
CA GLY A 14 4.20 0.24 7.52
C GLY A 14 3.62 1.31 6.59
N PHE A 15 4.32 1.56 5.48
CA PHE A 15 3.89 2.51 4.45
C PHE A 15 3.22 1.80 3.26
N GLY A 16 2.09 2.32 2.77
CA GLY A 16 1.36 1.80 1.62
C GLY A 16 0.09 2.59 1.31
N PHE A 17 -0.83 2.01 0.53
CA PHE A 17 -2.01 2.70 -0.01
C PHE A 17 -2.93 3.36 1.01
N GLN A 18 -2.91 2.91 2.26
CA GLN A 18 -3.73 3.47 3.33
C GLN A 18 -3.00 4.51 4.17
N THR A 19 -1.69 4.69 3.99
CA THR A 19 -0.88 5.49 4.92
C THR A 19 -1.21 6.97 4.87
N ARG A 20 -1.61 7.51 3.71
CA ARG A 20 -2.08 8.91 3.60
C ARG A 20 -3.38 9.16 4.39
N LEU A 21 -4.26 8.16 4.44
CA LEU A 21 -5.54 8.24 5.15
C LEU A 21 -5.37 7.94 6.64
N ARG A 22 -4.78 6.78 6.95
CA ARG A 22 -4.76 6.19 8.29
C ARG A 22 -3.44 6.42 9.04
N GLY A 23 -2.44 7.02 8.40
CA GLY A 23 -1.09 7.10 8.98
C GLY A 23 -0.34 5.78 8.93
N PHE A 24 0.79 5.72 9.60
CA PHE A 24 1.66 4.55 9.65
C PHE A 24 0.98 3.35 10.33
N GLY A 25 1.32 2.13 9.91
CA GLY A 25 0.75 0.90 10.47
C GLY A 25 0.92 0.82 12.00
N VAL A 26 2.10 1.20 12.49
CA VAL A 26 2.42 1.24 13.94
C VAL A 26 1.53 2.22 14.72
N GLY A 27 1.12 3.33 14.10
CA GLY A 27 0.25 4.33 14.71
C GLY A 27 -1.19 3.86 14.89
N ASN A 28 -1.58 2.77 14.21
CA ASN A 28 -2.92 2.19 14.28
C ASN A 28 -2.99 0.92 15.15
N LEU A 29 -1.94 0.62 15.92
CA LEU A 29 -1.92 -0.54 16.81
C LEU A 29 -2.89 -0.32 17.98
N VAL A 30 -3.93 -1.15 18.06
CA VAL A 30 -4.88 -1.15 19.20
C VAL A 30 -4.47 -2.16 20.27
N LYS A 31 -3.90 -3.29 19.85
CA LYS A 31 -3.47 -4.36 20.76
C LYS A 31 -2.40 -5.22 20.10
N VAL A 32 -1.38 -5.59 20.86
CA VAL A 32 -0.28 -6.45 20.43
C VAL A 32 0.06 -7.44 21.52
N GLU A 33 0.38 -8.66 21.10
CA GLU A 33 0.88 -9.73 21.96
C GLU A 33 2.34 -9.96 21.55
N MET A 34 3.27 -9.80 22.48
CA MET A 34 4.71 -9.91 22.19
C MET A 34 5.41 -10.76 23.23
N VAL A 35 6.49 -11.41 22.79
CA VAL A 35 7.41 -12.12 23.68
C VAL A 35 8.59 -11.20 23.94
N LEU A 36 8.82 -10.85 25.20
CA LEU A 36 9.97 -10.06 25.62
C LEU A 36 11.26 -10.88 25.55
N ALA A 37 12.41 -10.20 25.60
CA ALA A 37 13.73 -10.85 25.57
C ALA A 37 13.96 -11.82 26.74
N ASP A 38 13.23 -11.66 27.84
CA ASP A 38 13.26 -12.55 29.01
C ASP A 38 12.26 -13.73 28.91
N GLY A 39 11.61 -13.90 27.76
CA GLY A 39 10.65 -14.97 27.49
C GLY A 39 9.23 -14.72 28.00
N ARG A 40 8.96 -13.57 28.66
CA ARG A 40 7.60 -13.25 29.12
C ARG A 40 6.70 -12.83 27.95
N ILE A 41 5.44 -13.25 28.00
CA ILE A 41 4.40 -12.80 27.07
C ILE A 41 3.75 -11.55 27.66
N VAL A 42 3.78 -10.45 26.91
CA VAL A 42 3.10 -9.20 27.27
C VAL A 42 2.01 -8.90 26.26
N ILE A 43 0.85 -8.51 26.79
CA ILE A 43 -0.26 -7.98 26.03
C ILE A 43 -0.29 -6.47 26.28
N ALA A 44 0.09 -5.71 25.26
CA ALA A 44 0.03 -4.26 25.30
C ALA A 44 -1.20 -3.77 24.51
N ASP A 45 -1.96 -2.86 25.10
CA ASP A 45 -3.12 -2.23 24.48
C ASP A 45 -3.00 -0.70 24.51
N GLU A 46 -3.94 -0.04 23.82
CA GLU A 46 -3.99 1.41 23.64
C GLU A 46 -4.14 2.18 24.97
N ARG A 47 -4.52 1.52 26.06
CA ARG A 47 -4.67 2.15 27.39
C ARG A 47 -3.31 2.21 28.08
N GLU A 48 -2.50 3.16 27.64
CA GLU A 48 -1.28 3.66 28.30
C GLU A 48 -0.31 2.60 28.85
N THR A 49 -0.07 1.52 28.10
CA THR A 49 1.07 0.66 28.40
C THR A 49 2.36 1.31 27.87
N THR A 50 3.37 1.47 28.74
CA THR A 50 4.70 1.96 28.35
C THR A 50 5.28 1.18 27.17
N GLU A 51 4.98 -0.12 27.08
CA GLU A 51 5.35 -0.97 25.95
C GLU A 51 4.68 -0.58 24.63
N MET A 52 3.43 -0.11 24.64
CA MET A 52 2.78 0.37 23.41
C MET A 52 3.36 1.73 22.97
N GLN A 53 3.74 2.60 23.91
CA GLN A 53 4.46 3.83 23.57
C GLN A 53 5.84 3.52 22.98
N ALA A 54 6.58 2.59 23.60
CA ALA A 54 7.88 2.14 23.13
C ALA A 54 7.80 1.52 21.72
N LEU A 55 6.77 0.72 21.42
CA LEU A 55 6.56 0.21 20.06
C LEU A 55 6.25 1.28 19.02
N ARG A 56 5.57 2.36 19.42
CA ARG A 56 5.21 3.47 18.53
C ARG A 56 6.39 4.44 18.31
N SER A 57 7.32 4.53 19.25
CA SER A 57 8.53 5.37 19.17
C SER A 57 9.77 4.62 18.68
N GLU A 58 9.85 3.31 18.88
CA GLU A 58 11.00 2.47 18.57
C GLU A 58 10.60 1.18 17.83
N SER A 59 11.47 0.78 16.90
CA SER A 59 11.38 -0.43 16.09
C SER A 59 11.52 -1.72 16.92
N ARG A 60 10.54 -2.09 17.75
CA ARG A 60 10.54 -3.38 18.47
C ARG A 60 9.74 -4.44 17.72
N SER A 61 10.18 -5.70 17.83
CA SER A 61 9.57 -6.86 17.15
C SER A 61 8.41 -7.42 17.98
N GLY A 62 7.27 -7.74 17.34
CA GLY A 62 6.05 -8.22 17.98
C GLY A 62 5.09 -8.89 16.99
N THR A 63 4.10 -9.64 17.47
CA THR A 63 3.11 -10.31 16.63
C THR A 63 1.75 -9.65 16.79
N MET A 64 1.20 -9.11 15.71
CA MET A 64 -0.08 -8.40 15.74
C MET A 64 -1.24 -9.31 15.33
N ARG A 65 -2.39 -9.18 16.03
CA ARG A 65 -3.58 -10.02 15.80
C ARG A 65 -4.86 -9.26 15.39
N ARG A 66 -4.90 -7.92 15.38
CA ARG A 66 -6.13 -7.18 15.03
C ARG A 66 -5.88 -5.92 14.19
N LEU A 67 -6.50 -5.86 13.01
CA LEU A 67 -6.45 -4.73 12.08
C LEU A 67 -7.87 -4.17 11.89
N SER A 68 -7.99 -2.86 11.67
CA SER A 68 -9.27 -2.23 11.32
C SER A 68 -9.81 -2.80 9.99
N PRO A 69 -11.14 -2.84 9.81
CA PRO A 69 -11.74 -3.34 8.58
C PRO A 69 -11.27 -2.50 7.38
N CYS A 70 -10.77 -3.18 6.35
CA CYS A 70 -10.43 -2.55 5.07
C CYS A 70 -11.71 -2.26 4.29
N GLN A 71 -11.74 -1.12 3.59
CA GLN A 71 -12.83 -0.78 2.68
C GLN A 71 -12.91 -1.87 1.59
N ALA A 72 -14.12 -2.36 1.32
CA ALA A 72 -14.32 -3.54 0.48
C ALA A 72 -13.95 -3.31 -0.99
N ALA A 73 -14.13 -2.09 -1.50
CA ALA A 73 -13.80 -1.68 -2.86
C ALA A 73 -12.93 -0.42 -2.86
N VAL A 74 -11.95 -0.38 -3.77
CA VAL A 74 -11.02 0.73 -4.00
C VAL A 74 -10.82 0.91 -5.50
N PHE A 75 -10.55 2.14 -5.94
CA PHE A 75 -10.18 2.42 -7.33
C PHE A 75 -8.67 2.50 -7.45
N ALA A 76 -8.04 1.49 -8.05
CA ALA A 76 -6.59 1.34 -7.96
C ALA A 76 -5.97 0.61 -9.16
N GLY A 77 -4.67 0.75 -9.33
CA GLY A 77 -3.89 0.04 -10.34
C GLY A 77 -2.62 0.76 -10.71
N ASN A 78 -2.02 0.33 -11.81
CA ASN A 78 -0.78 0.87 -12.33
C ASN A 78 -0.99 1.53 -13.71
N LEU A 79 -0.26 2.62 -13.93
CA LEU A 79 0.07 3.15 -15.25
C LEU A 79 1.54 2.85 -15.51
N ILE A 80 1.85 2.26 -16.66
CA ILE A 80 3.23 1.90 -17.02
C ILE A 80 3.66 2.70 -18.25
N TYR A 81 4.78 3.39 -18.12
CA TYR A 81 5.45 4.09 -19.21
C TYR A 81 6.85 3.52 -19.41
N ARG A 82 7.37 3.61 -20.63
CA ARG A 82 8.78 3.32 -20.87
C ARG A 82 9.62 4.44 -20.26
N PHE A 83 10.73 4.08 -19.62
CA PHE A 83 11.68 5.08 -19.14
C PHE A 83 12.54 5.55 -20.31
N HIS A 84 12.38 6.82 -20.69
CA HIS A 84 13.35 7.52 -21.52
C HIS A 84 13.93 8.70 -20.74
N ARG A 85 15.25 8.85 -20.78
CA ARG A 85 15.96 9.90 -20.02
C ARG A 85 15.48 11.32 -20.36
N ALA A 86 15.05 11.54 -21.61
CA ALA A 86 14.57 12.83 -22.08
C ALA A 86 13.18 13.19 -21.55
N THR A 87 12.26 12.22 -21.41
CA THR A 87 10.84 12.48 -21.11
C THR A 87 10.46 12.13 -19.66
N ALA A 88 11.18 11.20 -19.01
CA ALA A 88 10.89 10.77 -17.64
C ALA A 88 10.85 11.90 -16.59
N PRO A 89 11.76 12.90 -16.61
CA PRO A 89 11.65 14.03 -15.66
C PRO A 89 10.36 14.82 -15.81
N PHE A 90 9.86 14.97 -17.05
CA PHE A 90 8.61 15.68 -17.32
C PHE A 90 7.39 14.87 -16.88
N LEU A 91 7.40 13.55 -17.07
CA LEU A 91 6.36 12.66 -16.55
C LEU A 91 6.28 12.73 -15.02
N ILE A 92 7.43 12.64 -14.34
CA ILE A 92 7.49 12.71 -12.87
C ILE A 92 7.00 14.08 -12.38
N LYS A 93 7.39 15.16 -13.06
CA LYS A 93 6.91 16.51 -12.75
C LYS A 93 5.39 16.62 -12.92
N HIS A 94 4.84 16.16 -14.05
CA HIS A 94 3.41 16.13 -14.32
C HIS A 94 2.65 15.36 -13.24
N PHE A 95 3.14 14.17 -12.90
CA PHE A 95 2.61 13.38 -11.80
C PHE A 95 2.58 14.17 -10.48
N CYS A 96 3.70 14.79 -10.09
CA CYS A 96 3.79 15.61 -8.88
C CYS A 96 2.80 16.77 -8.88
N ASP A 97 2.61 17.42 -10.02
CA ASP A 97 1.65 18.52 -10.19
C ASP A 97 0.20 18.02 -10.05
N CYS A 98 -0.14 16.84 -10.60
CA CYS A 98 -1.47 16.22 -10.48
C CYS A 98 -1.83 15.81 -9.05
N ILE A 99 -0.86 15.35 -8.25
CA ILE A 99 -1.13 14.88 -6.88
C ILE A 99 -0.96 15.97 -5.83
N LYS A 100 -0.57 17.19 -6.23
CA LYS A 100 -0.37 18.31 -5.33
C LYS A 100 -1.72 18.70 -4.70
N GLY A 101 -1.79 18.64 -3.37
CA GLY A 101 -3.04 18.90 -2.65
C GLY A 101 -4.07 17.77 -2.75
N ALA A 102 -3.70 16.60 -3.27
CA ALA A 102 -4.60 15.46 -3.29
C ALA A 102 -5.06 15.06 -1.87
N PRO A 103 -6.33 14.66 -1.70
CA PRO A 103 -6.92 14.35 -0.41
C PRO A 103 -6.24 13.11 0.21
N ARG A 104 -6.53 12.86 1.49
CA ARG A 104 -5.86 11.78 2.24
C ARG A 104 -6.23 10.39 1.72
N GLU A 105 -7.38 10.28 1.07
CA GLU A 105 -7.94 9.10 0.43
C GLU A 105 -7.19 8.73 -0.86
N HIS A 106 -6.47 9.68 -1.45
CA HIS A 106 -5.67 9.45 -2.65
C HIS A 106 -4.21 9.14 -2.28
N TYR A 107 -3.82 7.90 -2.55
CA TYR A 107 -2.44 7.49 -2.54
C TYR A 107 -1.95 7.30 -3.97
N ALA A 108 -0.78 7.85 -4.26
CA ALA A 108 -0.05 7.51 -5.48
C ALA A 108 1.47 7.59 -5.25
N ASN A 109 2.21 6.78 -5.99
CA ASN A 109 3.67 6.75 -5.98
C ASN A 109 4.22 6.45 -7.38
N VAL A 110 5.50 6.71 -7.56
CA VAL A 110 6.25 6.37 -8.77
C VAL A 110 7.32 5.36 -8.41
N LEU A 111 7.40 4.28 -9.18
CA LEU A 111 8.46 3.29 -9.12
C LEU A 111 9.27 3.33 -10.42
N LEU A 112 10.59 3.31 -10.29
CA LEU A 112 11.50 3.10 -11.41
C LEU A 112 12.00 1.67 -11.32
N THR A 113 11.70 0.85 -12.33
CA THR A 113 12.05 -0.57 -12.32
C THR A 113 12.54 -1.02 -13.70
N ALA A 114 13.29 -2.10 -13.75
CA ALA A 114 13.49 -2.82 -15.01
C ALA A 114 12.23 -3.61 -15.37
N GLU A 115 12.01 -3.81 -16.67
CA GLU A 115 11.07 -4.82 -17.16
C GLU A 115 11.54 -6.23 -16.73
N PRO A 116 10.63 -7.21 -16.51
CA PRO A 116 11.02 -8.54 -16.02
C PRO A 116 12.08 -9.29 -16.85
N LYS A 117 12.13 -9.07 -18.17
CA LYS A 117 13.18 -9.64 -19.05
C LYS A 117 14.42 -8.73 -19.16
N GLY A 118 14.47 -7.62 -18.44
CA GLY A 118 15.62 -6.72 -18.33
C GLY A 118 15.90 -5.88 -19.58
N THR A 119 14.98 -5.85 -20.55
CA THR A 119 15.26 -5.28 -21.88
C THR A 119 15.21 -3.75 -21.88
N TYR A 120 14.39 -3.16 -21.02
CA TYR A 120 14.24 -1.71 -20.88
C TYR A 120 13.75 -1.33 -19.48
N SER A 121 14.05 -0.10 -19.08
CA SER A 121 13.56 0.48 -17.83
C SER A 121 12.14 1.02 -17.99
N LEU A 122 11.39 1.02 -16.90
CA LEU A 122 9.98 1.39 -16.80
C LEU A 122 9.78 2.44 -15.71
N VAL A 123 8.80 3.30 -15.93
CA VAL A 123 8.19 4.17 -14.91
C VAL A 123 6.80 3.60 -14.61
N VAL A 124 6.58 3.17 -13.37
CA VAL A 124 5.28 2.64 -12.92
C VAL A 124 4.68 3.64 -11.95
N ILE A 125 3.54 4.23 -12.33
CA ILE A 125 2.75 5.08 -11.43
C ILE A 125 1.67 4.20 -10.84
N GLN A 126 1.72 3.97 -9.53
CA GLN A 126 0.66 3.26 -8.83
C GLN A 126 -0.27 4.27 -8.19
N LEU A 127 -1.57 4.03 -8.29
CA LEU A 127 -2.58 4.86 -7.66
C LEU A 127 -3.61 3.99 -6.94
N CYS A 128 -4.12 4.51 -5.84
CA CYS A 128 -5.25 3.95 -5.11
C CYS A 128 -6.05 5.08 -4.49
N TYR A 129 -7.33 5.10 -4.82
CA TYR A 129 -8.29 6.00 -4.22
C TYR A 129 -9.21 5.19 -3.29
N LEU A 130 -9.22 5.57 -2.01
CA LEU A 130 -10.01 4.96 -0.94
C LEU A 130 -11.38 5.64 -0.86
N GLY A 131 -12.27 5.30 -1.79
CA GLY A 131 -13.59 5.92 -1.88
C GLY A 131 -14.28 5.66 -3.22
N PRO A 132 -15.31 6.44 -3.56
CA PRO A 132 -16.07 6.25 -4.79
C PRO A 132 -15.20 6.34 -6.05
N LYS A 133 -15.41 5.42 -7.00
CA LYS A 133 -14.72 5.37 -8.29
C LYS A 133 -14.66 6.71 -9.01
N GLY A 134 -15.78 7.47 -9.02
CA GLY A 134 -15.86 8.74 -9.74
C GLY A 134 -14.77 9.75 -9.34
N GLN A 135 -14.49 9.87 -8.04
CA GLN A 135 -13.44 10.77 -7.54
C GLN A 135 -12.04 10.24 -7.87
N GLY A 136 -11.83 8.92 -7.81
CA GLY A 136 -10.58 8.31 -8.23
C GLY A 136 -10.29 8.46 -9.73
N GLN A 137 -11.35 8.51 -10.54
CA GLN A 137 -11.26 8.62 -11.99
C GLN A 137 -10.73 9.98 -12.44
N GLU A 138 -11.02 11.05 -11.71
CA GLU A 138 -10.48 12.39 -11.97
C GLU A 138 -8.95 12.40 -11.89
N TYR A 139 -8.37 11.74 -10.87
CA TYR A 139 -6.92 11.61 -10.74
C TYR A 139 -6.32 10.73 -11.84
N LEU A 140 -6.97 9.63 -12.19
CA LEU A 140 -6.53 8.79 -13.31
C LEU A 140 -6.48 9.62 -14.60
N HIS A 141 -7.56 10.35 -14.92
CA HIS A 141 -7.62 11.17 -16.12
C HIS A 141 -6.54 12.25 -16.12
N ALA A 142 -6.35 12.95 -15.00
CA ALA A 142 -5.31 13.98 -14.86
C ALA A 142 -3.89 13.43 -15.05
N ILE A 143 -3.58 12.25 -14.49
CA ILE A 143 -2.25 11.64 -14.65
C ILE A 143 -2.09 11.12 -16.08
N SER A 144 -3.12 10.47 -16.64
CA SER A 144 -3.07 9.88 -17.98
C SER A 144 -3.15 10.88 -19.13
N SER A 145 -3.48 12.15 -18.86
CA SER A 145 -3.52 13.21 -19.88
C SER A 145 -2.14 13.67 -20.34
N TRP A 146 -1.08 13.19 -19.68
CA TRP A 146 0.28 13.42 -20.15
C TRP A 146 0.49 12.81 -21.53
N ASP A 147 0.93 13.64 -22.47
CA ASP A 147 1.07 13.35 -23.89
C ASP A 147 2.52 13.12 -24.34
N GLY A 148 3.48 13.22 -23.41
CA GLY A 148 4.91 13.13 -23.75
C GLY A 148 5.41 11.73 -24.14
N GLU A 149 4.73 10.65 -23.71
CA GLU A 149 5.00 9.29 -24.15
C GLU A 149 3.72 8.45 -24.16
N ARG A 150 3.73 7.37 -24.95
CA ARG A 150 2.65 6.39 -24.93
C ARG A 150 2.64 5.61 -23.62
N CYS A 151 1.49 5.57 -22.95
CA CYS A 151 1.21 4.65 -21.86
C CYS A 151 1.18 3.21 -22.40
N LEU A 152 2.02 2.34 -21.86
CA LEU A 152 2.14 0.93 -22.24
C LEU A 152 1.03 0.07 -21.63
N LEU A 153 0.63 0.40 -20.39
CA LEU A 153 -0.41 -0.30 -19.66
C LEU A 153 -1.17 0.67 -18.78
N ASN A 154 -2.50 0.62 -18.86
CA ASN A 154 -3.40 1.18 -17.87
C ASN A 154 -4.31 0.07 -17.35
N GLU A 155 -4.07 -0.36 -16.11
CA GLU A 155 -4.85 -1.41 -15.44
C GLU A 155 -5.63 -0.86 -14.24
N VAL A 156 -5.91 0.44 -14.25
CA VAL A 156 -6.59 1.12 -13.15
C VAL A 156 -8.10 0.86 -13.27
N HIS A 157 -8.64 0.17 -12.26
CA HIS A 157 -10.06 -0.15 -12.18
C HIS A 157 -10.49 -0.33 -10.73
N GLU A 158 -11.81 -0.42 -10.53
CA GLU A 158 -12.38 -0.73 -9.23
C GLU A 158 -12.11 -2.20 -8.90
N LYS A 159 -11.52 -2.45 -7.74
CA LYS A 159 -11.19 -3.79 -7.26
C LYS A 159 -11.23 -3.84 -5.74
N THR A 160 -11.20 -5.04 -5.17
CA THR A 160 -11.08 -5.16 -3.72
C THR A 160 -9.69 -4.74 -3.27
N PHE A 161 -9.59 -4.20 -2.05
CA PHE A 161 -8.29 -3.81 -1.49
C PHE A 161 -7.32 -5.02 -1.41
N LEU A 162 -7.85 -6.23 -1.21
CA LEU A 162 -7.08 -7.46 -1.19
C LEU A 162 -6.47 -7.76 -2.57
N ASN A 163 -7.28 -7.70 -3.63
CA ASN A 163 -6.81 -7.92 -4.99
C ASN A 163 -5.76 -6.88 -5.42
N GLN A 164 -5.88 -5.63 -4.94
CA GLN A 164 -4.86 -4.62 -5.17
C GLN A 164 -3.52 -4.99 -4.51
N LYS A 165 -3.53 -5.49 -3.26
CA LYS A 165 -2.29 -5.93 -2.59
C LYS A 165 -1.62 -7.08 -3.35
N ASP A 166 -2.41 -8.03 -3.82
CA ASP A 166 -1.90 -9.19 -4.56
C ASP A 166 -1.31 -8.81 -5.92
N SER A 167 -1.98 -7.92 -6.65
CA SER A 167 -1.51 -7.37 -7.93
C SER A 167 -0.14 -6.69 -7.79
N ILE A 168 0.06 -5.91 -6.73
CA ILE A 168 1.35 -5.24 -6.49
C ILE A 168 2.42 -6.22 -6.12
N ALA A 169 2.09 -7.19 -5.27
CA ALA A 169 3.05 -8.22 -4.90
C ALA A 169 3.49 -9.00 -6.15
N GLN A 170 2.63 -9.21 -7.15
CA GLN A 170 3.03 -9.80 -8.44
C GLN A 170 3.97 -8.88 -9.23
N VAL A 171 3.66 -7.58 -9.33
CA VAL A 171 4.53 -6.59 -10.01
C VAL A 171 5.92 -6.51 -9.36
N LEU A 172 5.98 -6.51 -8.03
CA LEU A 172 7.24 -6.48 -7.28
C LEU A 172 8.02 -7.81 -7.33
N ARG A 173 7.34 -8.95 -7.53
CA ARG A 173 7.98 -10.28 -7.56
C ARG A 173 8.65 -10.63 -8.89
N GLY A 174 8.44 -9.86 -9.97
CA GLY A 174 9.09 -10.11 -11.26
C GLY A 174 8.90 -11.53 -11.81
N GLY A 175 7.80 -12.22 -11.46
CA GLY A 175 7.52 -13.60 -11.88
C GLY A 175 8.15 -14.73 -11.05
N GLY A 176 8.86 -14.45 -9.97
CA GLY A 176 9.37 -15.48 -9.04
C GLY A 176 8.28 -16.05 -8.13
N ARG A 177 8.16 -17.39 -8.05
CA ARG A 177 7.22 -18.07 -7.13
C ARG A 177 7.65 -17.82 -5.68
N THR A 178 6.78 -17.16 -4.93
CA THR A 178 6.77 -17.23 -3.46
C THR A 178 5.34 -17.55 -3.06
N GLU A 179 5.16 -18.61 -2.28
CA GLU A 179 3.85 -19.05 -1.81
C GLU A 179 3.21 -17.95 -0.96
N VAL A 180 2.03 -17.49 -1.40
CA VAL A 180 1.18 -16.58 -0.63
C VAL A 180 0.06 -17.43 -0.04
N VAL A 181 0.12 -17.66 1.27
CA VAL A 181 -0.91 -18.38 2.01
C VAL A 181 -2.05 -17.41 2.33
N HIS A 182 -3.20 -17.62 1.67
CA HIS A 182 -4.43 -16.84 1.85
C HIS A 182 -4.95 -16.92 3.27
N THR A 183 -5.60 -15.84 3.71
CA THR A 183 -6.51 -15.97 4.84
C THR A 183 -7.55 -14.84 4.90
N GLU A 184 -8.72 -15.19 5.42
CA GLU A 184 -10.00 -14.51 5.23
C GLU A 184 -10.28 -13.43 6.30
N CYS A 185 -10.88 -12.31 5.89
CA CYS A 185 -11.40 -11.27 6.80
C CYS A 185 -12.90 -11.51 7.02
N ALA A 186 -13.30 -11.87 8.24
CA ALA A 186 -14.70 -12.03 8.60
C ALA A 186 -15.44 -10.68 8.55
N SER A 187 -16.52 -10.62 7.79
CA SER A 187 -17.54 -9.57 7.87
C SER A 187 -18.46 -9.86 9.06
N HIS A 188 -18.45 -9.00 10.08
CA HIS A 188 -19.52 -9.03 11.07
C HIS A 188 -20.75 -8.32 10.49
N SER A 189 -21.75 -9.11 10.10
CA SER A 189 -23.14 -8.67 10.06
C SER A 189 -23.57 -8.39 11.49
N VAL A 190 -23.94 -7.15 11.80
CA VAL A 190 -24.66 -6.84 13.03
C VAL A 190 -26.15 -6.96 12.69
N ALA A 191 -26.73 -8.10 13.04
CA ALA A 191 -28.16 -8.26 13.21
C ALA A 191 -28.42 -8.33 14.72
N GLY A 192 -29.30 -7.46 15.22
CA GLY A 192 -29.69 -7.35 16.62
C GLY A 192 -29.85 -5.90 17.04
#